data_AF-A0A8H5CM33-F1
#
_entry.id   AF-A0A8H5CM33-F1
#
_cell.length_a   1.000
_cell.length_b   1.000
_cell.length_c   1.000
_cell.angle_alpha   90.00
_cell.angle_beta   90.00
_cell.angle_gamma   90.00
#
_symmetry.space_group_name_H-M   'P 1'
#
loop_
_entity.id
_entity.type
_entity.pdbx_description
1 polymer ?
#
loop_
_entity_poly.entity_id
_entity_poly.type
_entity_poly.pdbx_seq_one_letter_code
_entity_poly.pdbx_strand_id
1 'polypeptide(L)'
;MEWESVKLLTEKAQYQKCVDKLEGLVVARLFELTRMNMSQTGYKLRKHISYALKTRSQAICTALDNYNRAAAALKPPGPKLDWETDVRQKRWSEPAVRVVMDKYFKYLRAGEEIERLNLEIRRLATYLHDEDDFLLSKVEELLPVNPPLAHQIRLYHSHRGRFWEGGVTGKVSGLQPQGEDGKVNELDVIRWWGDTYPTLSRMTRDYLAIQGSGTPSERAFSSAGLTDHKSRNRLKPEMFAATQTLKAAYHNGHISAHRQASEHCKGPSKSFGRILFWRRRGQ
;
A
#
# COMPACT_ATOMS: atom_id res chain seq x y z
N MET A 1 -35.24 -31.30 6.15
CA MET A 1 -34.07 -30.59 6.74
C MET A 1 -33.25 -29.82 5.70
N GLU A 2 -33.06 -30.33 4.47
CA GLU A 2 -32.30 -29.59 3.43
C GLU A 2 -32.99 -28.29 2.94
N TRP A 3 -34.32 -28.29 2.75
CA TRP A 3 -35.06 -27.12 2.26
C TRP A 3 -35.03 -25.91 3.20
N GLU A 4 -35.02 -26.13 4.51
CA GLU A 4 -34.92 -25.07 5.51
C GLU A 4 -33.53 -24.42 5.49
N SER A 5 -32.49 -25.24 5.30
CA SER A 5 -31.11 -24.78 5.18
C SER A 5 -30.89 -23.96 3.90
N VAL A 6 -31.42 -24.45 2.77
CA VAL A 6 -31.37 -23.73 1.49
C VAL A 6 -32.13 -22.40 1.58
N LYS A 7 -33.31 -22.39 2.20
CA LYS A 7 -34.09 -21.17 2.41
C LYS A 7 -33.34 -20.14 3.27
N LEU A 8 -32.68 -20.59 4.35
CA LEU A 8 -31.88 -19.71 5.20
C LEU A 8 -30.68 -19.12 4.44
N LEU A 9 -30.02 -19.93 3.60
CA LEU A 9 -28.91 -19.46 2.77
C LEU A 9 -29.37 -18.44 1.71
N THR A 10 -30.53 -18.66 1.07
CA THR A 10 -31.05 -17.72 0.07
C THR A 10 -31.50 -16.41 0.71
N GLU A 11 -32.15 -16.45 1.87
CA GLU A 11 -32.52 -15.27 2.66
C GLU A 11 -31.28 -14.47 3.08
N LYS A 12 -30.22 -15.15 3.56
CA LYS A 12 -28.94 -14.52 3.92
C LYS A 12 -28.23 -13.90 2.70
N ALA A 13 -28.21 -14.60 1.57
CA ALA A 13 -27.61 -14.09 0.34
C ALA A 13 -28.39 -12.88 -0.21
N GLN A 14 -29.72 -12.91 -0.12
CA GLN A 14 -30.57 -11.80 -0.53
C GLN A 14 -30.36 -10.57 0.35
N TYR A 15 -30.24 -10.77 1.68
CA TYR A 15 -29.87 -9.72 2.61
C TYR A 15 -28.52 -9.10 2.25
N GLN A 16 -27.48 -9.92 2.01
CA GLN A 16 -26.16 -9.43 1.65
C GLN A 16 -26.18 -8.61 0.34
N LYS A 17 -26.90 -9.06 -0.69
CA LYS A 17 -27.08 -8.30 -1.93
C LYS A 17 -27.72 -6.93 -1.69
N CYS A 18 -28.72 -6.86 -0.80
CA CYS A 18 -29.35 -5.60 -0.44
C CYS A 18 -28.38 -4.67 0.31
N VAL A 19 -27.55 -5.22 1.21
CA VAL A 19 -26.47 -4.48 1.91
C VAL A 19 -25.50 -3.90 0.90
N ASP A 20 -24.90 -4.74 0.05
CA ASP A 20 -23.87 -4.31 -0.92
C ASP A 20 -24.43 -3.23 -1.87
N LYS A 21 -25.70 -3.37 -2.28
CA LYS A 21 -26.36 -2.39 -3.15
C LYS A 21 -26.57 -1.05 -2.44
N LEU A 22 -27.03 -1.07 -1.20
CA LEU A 22 -27.24 0.15 -0.40
C LEU A 22 -25.90 0.85 -0.13
N GLU A 23 -24.88 0.10 0.29
CA GLU A 23 -23.53 0.62 0.53
C GLU A 23 -22.94 1.26 -0.73
N GLY A 24 -22.99 0.57 -1.88
CA GLY A 24 -22.48 1.10 -3.15
C GLY A 24 -23.17 2.41 -3.55
N LEU A 25 -24.49 2.53 -3.34
CA LEU A 25 -25.24 3.76 -3.63
C LEU A 25 -24.86 4.90 -2.67
N VAL A 26 -24.64 4.61 -1.39
CA VAL A 26 -24.20 5.61 -0.40
C VAL A 26 -22.78 6.09 -0.71
N VAL A 27 -21.86 5.19 -1.06
CA VAL A 27 -20.49 5.55 -1.45
C VAL A 27 -20.50 6.41 -2.72
N ALA A 28 -21.28 6.02 -3.74
CA ALA A 28 -21.49 6.84 -4.93
C ALA A 28 -22.08 8.21 -4.56
N ARG A 29 -22.98 8.27 -3.56
CA ARG A 29 -23.53 9.52 -3.01
C ARG A 29 -22.44 10.47 -2.53
N LEU A 30 -21.56 9.97 -1.68
CA LEU A 30 -20.46 10.73 -1.09
C LEU A 30 -19.50 11.27 -2.15
N PHE A 31 -19.16 10.48 -3.17
CA PHE A 31 -18.30 10.94 -4.26
C PHE A 31 -18.91 12.10 -5.05
N GLU A 32 -20.22 12.10 -5.29
CA GLU A 32 -20.84 13.20 -6.04
C GLU A 32 -21.05 14.47 -5.22
N LEU A 33 -21.30 14.34 -3.92
CA LEU A 33 -21.26 15.48 -3.02
C LEU A 33 -19.86 16.11 -2.99
N THR A 34 -18.82 15.28 -2.98
CA THR A 34 -17.43 15.75 -3.09
C THR A 34 -17.20 16.49 -4.41
N ARG A 35 -17.68 15.93 -5.53
CA ARG A 35 -17.57 16.57 -6.85
C ARG A 35 -18.35 17.89 -6.96
N MET A 36 -19.48 18.03 -6.25
CA MET A 36 -20.25 19.28 -6.19
C MET A 36 -19.48 20.40 -5.48
N ASN A 37 -18.65 20.05 -4.49
CA ASN A 37 -17.88 21.01 -3.70
C ASN A 37 -16.53 21.40 -4.33
N MET A 38 -16.21 20.91 -5.54
CA MET A 38 -14.98 21.29 -6.24
C MET A 38 -15.12 22.66 -6.93
N SER A 39 -14.18 23.58 -6.67
CA SER A 39 -14.12 24.87 -7.35
C SER A 39 -13.83 24.69 -8.86
N GLN A 40 -14.34 25.60 -9.70
CA GLN A 40 -14.18 25.61 -11.18
C GLN A 40 -15.02 24.59 -11.99
N THR A 41 -16.06 23.99 -11.42
CA THR A 41 -17.01 23.19 -12.23
C THR A 41 -17.94 24.08 -13.08
N GLY A 42 -17.93 23.88 -14.41
CA GLY A 42 -18.83 24.59 -15.34
C GLY A 42 -20.31 24.37 -15.02
N TYR A 43 -21.17 25.34 -15.35
CA TYR A 43 -22.62 25.32 -15.01
C TYR A 43 -23.34 24.05 -15.49
N LYS A 44 -23.06 23.59 -16.72
CA LYS A 44 -23.64 22.35 -17.28
C LYS A 44 -23.32 21.13 -16.42
N LEU A 45 -22.06 21.00 -15.97
CA LEU A 45 -21.64 19.90 -15.09
C LEU A 45 -22.32 19.96 -13.73
N ARG A 46 -22.45 21.14 -13.12
CA ARG A 46 -23.18 21.33 -11.87
C ARG A 46 -24.65 20.89 -11.98
N LYS A 47 -25.31 21.17 -13.11
CA LYS A 47 -26.68 20.72 -13.38
C LYS A 47 -26.77 19.18 -13.42
N HIS A 48 -25.83 18.51 -14.10
CA HIS A 48 -25.78 17.05 -14.13
C HIS A 48 -25.52 16.44 -12.76
N ILE A 49 -24.61 17.02 -11.96
CA ILE A 49 -24.36 16.57 -10.58
C ILE A 49 -25.64 16.72 -9.74
N SER A 50 -26.36 17.83 -9.87
CA SER A 50 -27.63 18.05 -9.15
C SER A 50 -28.70 17.02 -9.53
N TYR A 51 -28.87 16.71 -10.81
CA TYR A 51 -29.79 15.64 -11.24
C TYR A 51 -29.36 14.28 -10.71
N ALA A 52 -28.08 13.93 -10.86
CA ALA A 52 -27.55 12.67 -10.36
C ALA A 52 -27.73 12.56 -8.85
N LEU A 53 -27.60 13.65 -8.08
CA LEU A 53 -27.97 13.70 -6.66
C LEU A 53 -29.44 13.37 -6.46
N LYS A 54 -30.38 14.03 -7.13
CA LYS A 54 -31.81 13.70 -6.95
C LYS A 54 -32.12 12.23 -7.26
N THR A 55 -31.64 11.73 -8.40
CA THR A 55 -31.84 10.35 -8.84
C THR A 55 -31.27 9.34 -7.85
N ARG A 56 -30.04 9.55 -7.35
CA ARG A 56 -29.46 8.62 -6.37
C ARG A 56 -30.10 8.72 -4.99
N SER A 57 -30.60 9.89 -4.60
CA SER A 57 -31.36 10.01 -3.35
C SER A 57 -32.56 9.07 -3.38
N GLN A 58 -33.32 9.08 -4.49
CA GLN A 58 -34.44 8.17 -4.68
C GLN A 58 -33.99 6.70 -4.71
N ALA A 59 -32.89 6.39 -5.41
CA ALA A 59 -32.35 5.04 -5.46
C ALA A 59 -31.93 4.52 -4.09
N ILE A 60 -31.38 5.38 -3.23
CA ILE A 60 -31.03 5.05 -1.84
C ILE A 60 -32.29 4.75 -1.03
N CYS A 61 -33.36 5.55 -1.15
CA CYS A 61 -34.62 5.27 -0.46
C CYS A 61 -35.16 3.88 -0.85
N THR A 62 -35.22 3.58 -2.14
CA THR A 62 -35.68 2.26 -2.63
C THR A 62 -34.75 1.12 -2.18
N ALA A 63 -33.43 1.35 -2.14
CA ALA A 63 -32.48 0.35 -1.64
C ALA A 63 -32.64 0.12 -0.14
N LEU A 64 -32.92 1.17 0.64
CA LEU A 64 -33.18 1.10 2.07
C LEU A 64 -34.46 0.32 2.38
N ASP A 65 -35.54 0.54 1.62
CA ASP A 65 -36.78 -0.23 1.76
C ASP A 65 -36.55 -1.72 1.47
N ASN A 66 -35.77 -2.02 0.43
CA ASN A 66 -35.42 -3.40 0.08
C ASN A 66 -34.54 -4.05 1.16
N TYR A 67 -33.57 -3.31 1.70
CA TYR A 67 -32.77 -3.74 2.84
C TYR A 67 -33.67 -4.07 4.05
N ASN A 68 -34.54 -3.15 4.45
CA ASN A 68 -35.42 -3.32 5.60
C ASN A 68 -36.35 -4.52 5.44
N ARG A 69 -36.86 -4.75 4.23
CA ARG A 69 -37.66 -5.93 3.90
C ARG A 69 -36.86 -7.23 4.00
N ALA A 70 -35.63 -7.24 3.49
CA ALA A 70 -34.76 -8.42 3.59
C ALA A 70 -34.29 -8.69 5.02
N ALA A 71 -33.99 -7.64 5.79
CA ALA A 71 -33.59 -7.72 7.20
C ALA A 71 -34.71 -8.32 8.06
N ALA A 72 -35.96 -7.94 7.83
CA ALA A 72 -37.12 -8.49 8.53
C ALA A 72 -37.38 -9.98 8.23
N ALA A 73 -36.92 -10.47 7.07
CA ALA A 73 -37.07 -11.87 6.69
C ALA A 73 -36.05 -12.82 7.35
N LEU A 74 -34.97 -12.28 7.92
CA LEU A 74 -33.94 -13.08 8.60
C LEU A 74 -34.42 -13.66 9.93
N LYS A 75 -33.77 -14.75 10.36
CA LYS A 75 -33.94 -15.37 11.67
C LYS A 75 -32.58 -15.45 12.38
N PRO A 76 -32.32 -14.62 13.41
CA PRO A 76 -33.18 -13.55 13.95
C PRO A 76 -33.35 -12.37 12.98
N PRO A 77 -34.41 -11.56 13.14
CA PRO A 77 -34.62 -10.38 12.31
C PRO A 77 -33.45 -9.40 12.48
N GLY A 78 -32.96 -8.89 11.36
CA GLY A 78 -31.89 -7.89 11.33
C GLY A 78 -32.36 -6.51 11.80
N PRO A 79 -31.43 -5.60 12.13
CA PRO A 79 -31.76 -4.25 12.56
C PRO A 79 -32.43 -3.46 11.41
N LYS A 80 -33.54 -2.80 11.70
CA LYS A 80 -34.17 -1.86 10.77
C LYS A 80 -33.34 -0.58 10.70
N LEU A 81 -33.02 -0.14 9.49
CA LEU A 81 -32.34 1.13 9.25
C LEU A 81 -33.35 2.21 8.88
N ASP A 82 -33.20 3.38 9.50
CA ASP A 82 -34.00 4.55 9.23
C ASP A 82 -33.11 5.75 8.87
N TRP A 83 -33.61 6.62 7.98
CA TRP A 83 -32.87 7.75 7.43
C TRP A 83 -32.58 8.84 8.48
N GLU A 84 -33.37 8.89 9.56
CA GLU A 84 -33.17 9.81 10.68
C GLU A 84 -32.09 9.35 11.66
N THR A 85 -31.58 8.12 11.51
CA THR A 85 -30.57 7.61 12.43
C THR A 85 -29.26 8.38 12.26
N ASP A 86 -28.95 9.25 13.22
CA ASP A 86 -27.69 9.99 13.23
C ASP A 86 -26.51 9.02 13.42
N VAL A 87 -25.81 8.75 12.32
CA VAL A 87 -24.60 7.93 12.27
C VAL A 87 -23.46 8.49 13.11
N ARG A 88 -23.48 9.78 13.45
CA ARG A 88 -22.46 10.43 14.29
C ARG A 88 -22.57 10.02 15.75
N GLN A 89 -23.76 9.59 16.20
CA GLN A 89 -24.00 9.12 17.56
C GLN A 89 -23.59 7.66 17.78
N LYS A 90 -23.15 6.97 16.72
CA LYS A 90 -22.72 5.58 16.83
C LYS A 90 -21.29 5.51 17.37
N ARG A 91 -21.04 4.53 18.23
CA ARG A 91 -19.72 4.30 18.86
C ARG A 91 -18.58 4.13 17.84
N TRP A 92 -18.87 3.55 16.68
CA TRP A 92 -17.90 3.41 15.58
C TRP A 92 -17.56 4.74 14.87
N SER A 93 -18.28 5.83 15.13
CA SER A 93 -17.99 7.17 14.61
C SER A 93 -16.90 7.88 15.44
N GLU A 94 -16.76 7.48 16.71
CA GLU A 94 -15.72 7.99 17.61
C GLU A 94 -14.32 7.74 17.02
N PRO A 95 -13.44 8.77 16.93
CA PRO A 95 -12.12 8.63 16.33
C PRO A 95 -11.27 7.51 16.95
N ALA A 96 -11.32 7.35 18.27
CA ALA A 96 -10.58 6.31 18.99
C ALA A 96 -11.04 4.90 18.58
N VAL A 97 -12.36 4.70 18.49
CA VAL A 97 -12.96 3.41 18.11
C VAL A 97 -12.65 3.09 16.64
N ARG A 98 -12.64 4.08 15.74
CA ARG A 98 -12.24 3.88 14.34
C ARG A 98 -10.82 3.35 14.19
N VAL A 99 -9.87 3.90 14.94
CA VAL A 99 -8.47 3.43 14.91
C VAL A 99 -8.35 1.99 15.41
N VAL A 100 -9.09 1.63 16.46
CA VAL A 100 -9.10 0.25 16.99
C VAL A 100 -9.77 -0.71 15.99
N MET A 101 -10.92 -0.34 15.42
CA MET A 101 -11.62 -1.15 14.41
C MET A 101 -10.75 -1.37 13.17
N ASP A 102 -10.09 -0.32 12.65
CA ASP A 102 -9.16 -0.44 11.52
C ASP A 102 -8.04 -1.44 11.80
N LYS A 103 -7.41 -1.38 12.99
CA LYS A 103 -6.40 -2.35 13.41
C LYS A 103 -6.97 -3.76 13.49
N TYR A 104 -8.15 -3.94 14.08
CA TYR A 104 -8.81 -5.22 14.22
C TYR A 104 -9.14 -5.85 12.86
N PHE A 105 -9.75 -5.10 11.95
CA PHE A 105 -10.06 -5.60 10.60
C PHE A 105 -8.80 -5.84 9.76
N LYS A 106 -7.74 -5.05 9.94
CA LYS A 106 -6.43 -5.34 9.34
C LYS A 106 -5.85 -6.64 9.85
N TYR A 107 -5.98 -6.94 11.15
CA TYR A 107 -5.54 -8.20 11.74
C TYR A 107 -6.31 -9.39 11.16
N LEU A 108 -7.65 -9.31 11.08
CA LEU A 108 -8.46 -10.37 10.46
C LEU A 108 -8.08 -10.60 8.99
N ARG A 109 -7.98 -9.52 8.20
CA ARG A 109 -7.57 -9.62 6.79
C ARG A 109 -6.14 -10.11 6.59
N ALA A 110 -5.24 -9.86 7.54
CA ALA A 110 -3.89 -10.39 7.47
C ALA A 110 -3.88 -11.93 7.49
N GLY A 111 -4.80 -12.57 8.22
CA GLY A 111 -4.98 -14.02 8.19
C GLY A 111 -5.36 -14.54 6.81
N GLU A 112 -6.38 -13.93 6.19
CA GLU A 112 -6.82 -14.27 4.83
C GLU A 112 -5.70 -14.05 3.80
N GLU A 113 -4.96 -12.95 3.93
CA GLU A 113 -3.85 -12.64 3.02
C GLU A 113 -2.69 -13.62 3.19
N ILE A 114 -2.41 -14.15 4.40
CA ILE A 114 -1.41 -15.21 4.60
C ILE A 114 -1.82 -16.48 3.82
N GLU A 115 -3.08 -16.90 3.92
CA GLU A 115 -3.57 -18.08 3.19
C GLU A 115 -3.47 -17.87 1.67
N ARG A 116 -3.84 -16.68 1.19
CA ARG A 116 -3.69 -16.32 -0.22
C ARG A 116 -2.24 -16.31 -0.67
N LEU A 117 -1.33 -15.68 0.09
CA LEU A 117 0.09 -15.63 -0.23
C LEU A 117 0.71 -17.02 -0.25
N ASN A 118 0.29 -17.94 0.62
CA ASN A 118 0.75 -19.34 0.56
C ASN A 118 0.41 -20.03 -0.77
N LEU A 119 -0.75 -19.72 -1.36
CA LEU A 119 -1.10 -20.20 -2.70
C LEU A 119 -0.27 -19.51 -3.78
N GLU A 120 -0.07 -18.20 -3.65
CA GLU A 120 0.67 -17.42 -4.65
C GLU A 120 2.17 -17.77 -4.68
N ILE A 121 2.78 -18.06 -3.52
CA ILE A 121 4.15 -18.56 -3.42
C ILE A 121 4.30 -19.88 -4.18
N ARG A 122 3.34 -20.81 -4.02
CA ARG A 122 3.35 -22.08 -4.76
C ARG A 122 3.20 -21.86 -6.26
N ARG A 123 2.28 -20.99 -6.67
CA ARG A 123 2.09 -20.64 -8.09
C ARG A 123 3.34 -20.01 -8.69
N LEU A 124 3.99 -19.11 -7.95
CA LEU A 124 5.23 -18.49 -8.39
C LEU A 124 6.35 -19.52 -8.51
N ALA A 125 6.47 -20.45 -7.56
CA ALA A 125 7.44 -21.55 -7.65
C ALA A 125 7.19 -22.44 -8.88
N THR A 126 5.94 -22.82 -9.13
CA THR A 126 5.57 -23.59 -10.33
C THR A 126 5.88 -22.81 -11.60
N TYR A 127 5.49 -21.53 -11.68
CA TYR A 127 5.77 -20.69 -12.84
C TYR A 127 7.27 -20.58 -13.13
N LEU A 128 8.10 -20.42 -12.09
CA LEU A 128 9.55 -20.36 -12.26
C LEU A 128 10.13 -21.68 -12.76
N HIS A 129 9.67 -22.82 -12.25
CA HIS A 129 10.09 -24.14 -12.75
C HIS A 129 9.65 -24.37 -14.20
N ASP A 130 8.40 -24.07 -14.53
CA ASP A 130 7.88 -24.19 -15.89
C ASP A 130 8.66 -23.28 -16.87
N GLU A 131 9.05 -22.09 -16.42
CA GLU A 131 9.85 -21.15 -17.20
C GLU A 131 11.29 -21.64 -17.41
N ASP A 132 11.94 -22.19 -16.38
CA ASP A 132 13.27 -22.78 -16.51
C ASP A 132 13.25 -23.96 -17.50
N ASP A 133 12.29 -24.87 -17.36
CA ASP A 133 12.11 -26.01 -18.28
C ASP A 133 11.86 -25.53 -19.72
N PHE A 134 11.02 -24.50 -19.89
CA PHE A 134 10.76 -23.91 -21.19
C PHE A 134 12.01 -23.30 -21.83
N LEU A 135 12.80 -22.53 -21.05
CA LEU A 135 14.02 -21.90 -21.55
C LEU A 135 15.07 -22.94 -21.93
N LEU A 136 15.24 -24.00 -21.14
CA LEU A 136 16.14 -25.10 -21.44
C LEU A 136 15.70 -25.86 -22.69
N SER A 137 14.42 -26.19 -22.80
CA SER A 137 13.85 -26.84 -24.00
C SER A 137 14.08 -25.99 -25.26
N LYS A 138 13.85 -24.67 -25.18
CA LYS A 138 14.07 -23.77 -26.32
C LYS A 138 15.54 -23.63 -26.70
N VAL A 139 16.43 -23.69 -25.73
CA VAL A 139 17.87 -23.74 -25.98
C VAL A 139 18.24 -24.98 -26.77
N GLU A 140 17.72 -26.16 -26.40
CA GLU A 140 17.99 -27.42 -27.11
C GLU A 140 17.44 -27.40 -28.54
N GLU A 141 16.22 -26.90 -28.74
CA GLU A 141 15.58 -26.77 -30.06
C GLU A 141 16.34 -25.80 -30.98
N LEU A 142 16.81 -24.67 -30.45
CA LEU A 142 17.44 -23.60 -31.22
C LEU A 142 18.95 -23.81 -31.41
N LEU A 143 19.59 -24.65 -30.61
CA LEU A 143 21.02 -24.93 -30.73
C LEU A 143 21.46 -25.34 -32.15
N PRO A 144 20.75 -26.25 -32.86
CA PRO A 144 21.12 -26.63 -34.22
C PRO A 144 20.75 -25.58 -35.29
N VAL A 145 19.75 -24.72 -35.05
CA VAL A 145 19.22 -23.76 -36.04
C VAL A 145 19.89 -22.39 -35.94
N ASN A 146 20.07 -21.88 -34.72
CA ASN A 146 20.63 -20.56 -34.45
C ASN A 146 21.43 -20.58 -33.12
N PRO A 147 22.70 -21.00 -33.17
CA PRO A 147 23.56 -21.07 -31.99
C PRO A 147 23.73 -19.74 -31.23
N PRO A 148 23.85 -18.56 -31.89
CA PRO A 148 23.93 -17.27 -31.18
C PRO A 148 22.70 -16.96 -30.32
N LEU A 149 21.50 -17.22 -30.83
CA LEU A 149 20.26 -16.98 -30.07
C LEU A 149 20.13 -17.96 -28.91
N ALA A 150 20.44 -19.24 -29.12
CA ALA A 150 20.47 -20.25 -28.05
C ALA A 150 21.47 -19.87 -26.95
N HIS A 151 22.64 -19.32 -27.32
CA HIS A 151 23.62 -18.82 -26.35
C HIS A 151 23.07 -17.65 -25.53
N GLN A 152 22.37 -16.70 -26.16
CA GLN A 152 21.77 -15.57 -25.44
C GLN A 152 20.66 -16.00 -24.48
N ILE A 153 19.85 -16.99 -24.85
CA ILE A 153 18.83 -17.58 -23.98
C ILE A 153 19.50 -18.31 -22.80
N ARG A 154 20.61 -19.05 -23.02
CA ARG A 154 21.41 -19.65 -21.95
C ARG A 154 21.98 -18.61 -20.99
N LEU A 155 22.47 -17.47 -21.50
CA LEU A 155 22.95 -16.37 -20.67
C LEU A 155 21.80 -15.79 -19.83
N TYR A 156 20.65 -15.51 -20.45
CA TYR A 156 19.45 -15.04 -19.74
C TYR A 156 19.01 -16.02 -18.63
N HIS A 157 18.93 -17.31 -18.94
CA HIS A 157 18.67 -18.37 -17.98
C HIS A 157 19.74 -18.38 -16.87
N SER A 158 21.04 -18.31 -17.18
CA SER A 158 22.12 -18.33 -16.17
C SER A 158 22.10 -17.10 -15.27
N HIS A 159 21.74 -15.93 -15.79
CA HIS A 159 21.53 -14.72 -14.98
C HIS A 159 20.37 -14.86 -14.00
N ARG A 160 19.34 -15.65 -14.36
CA ARG A 160 18.15 -15.88 -13.55
C ARG A 160 18.24 -17.12 -12.65
N GLY A 161 19.00 -18.13 -13.05
CA GLY A 161 19.27 -19.40 -12.36
C GLY A 161 20.43 -19.35 -11.36
N ARG A 162 21.31 -18.32 -11.45
CA ARG A 162 22.30 -17.98 -10.39
C ARG A 162 21.68 -17.71 -9.01
N PHE A 163 20.36 -17.62 -8.96
CA PHE A 163 19.58 -17.53 -7.76
C PHE A 163 19.29 -18.91 -7.13
N TRP A 164 19.42 -20.07 -7.82
CA TRP A 164 18.91 -21.36 -7.32
C TRP A 164 19.96 -22.45 -6.98
N GLU A 165 21.27 -22.22 -7.12
CA GLU A 165 22.33 -23.22 -6.82
C GLU A 165 22.54 -23.55 -5.32
N GLY A 166 21.47 -23.60 -4.52
CA GLY A 166 21.45 -24.09 -3.15
C GLY A 166 20.22 -24.95 -2.94
N GLY A 167 20.31 -26.23 -3.31
CA GLY A 167 19.18 -27.17 -3.34
C GLY A 167 18.37 -27.22 -2.04
N VAL A 168 17.05 -27.10 -2.16
CA VAL A 168 16.10 -27.34 -1.08
C VAL A 168 16.01 -28.84 -0.81
N THR A 169 16.87 -29.36 0.07
CA THR A 169 16.76 -30.72 0.61
C THR A 169 16.45 -30.75 2.11
N GLY A 170 16.28 -29.61 2.76
CA GLY A 170 15.87 -29.52 4.16
C GLY A 170 14.35 -29.60 4.31
N LYS A 171 13.84 -30.66 4.93
CA LYS A 171 12.45 -30.75 5.40
C LYS A 171 12.06 -29.47 6.16
N VAL A 172 10.97 -28.82 5.75
CA VAL A 172 10.31 -27.76 6.54
C VAL A 172 9.53 -28.43 7.68
N SER A 173 10.25 -28.94 8.68
CA SER A 173 9.67 -29.42 9.94
C SER A 173 10.18 -28.54 11.07
N GLY A 174 9.40 -27.53 11.44
CA GLY A 174 9.73 -26.61 12.53
C GLY A 174 9.03 -25.26 12.46
N LEU A 175 7.72 -25.23 12.18
CA LEU A 175 6.91 -24.02 12.25
C LEU A 175 6.28 -23.90 13.63
N GLN A 176 7.04 -23.39 14.60
CA GLN A 176 6.44 -22.76 15.78
C GLN A 176 7.37 -21.68 16.33
N PRO A 177 6.92 -20.41 16.41
CA PRO A 177 7.68 -19.37 17.08
C PRO A 177 7.56 -19.57 18.60
N GLN A 178 8.60 -20.12 19.22
CA GLN A 178 8.74 -20.04 20.67
C GLN A 178 9.26 -18.64 21.01
N GLY A 179 8.35 -17.77 21.44
CA GLY A 179 8.68 -16.52 22.08
C GLY A 179 8.81 -16.75 23.57
N GLU A 180 10.03 -16.90 24.07
CA GLU A 180 10.33 -16.48 25.44
C GLU A 180 10.54 -14.97 25.39
N ASP A 181 9.92 -14.28 26.34
CA ASP A 181 9.95 -12.83 26.57
C ASP A 181 9.07 -11.97 25.64
N GLY A 182 7.97 -11.48 26.22
CA GLY A 182 6.93 -10.64 25.61
C GLY A 182 7.35 -9.24 25.15
N LYS A 183 8.53 -9.11 24.54
CA LYS A 183 8.81 -8.03 23.60
C LYS A 183 8.43 -8.53 22.22
N VAL A 184 7.59 -7.78 21.52
CA VAL A 184 7.38 -7.98 20.08
C VAL A 184 8.73 -7.70 19.42
N ASN A 185 9.57 -8.73 19.32
CA ASN A 185 10.72 -8.69 18.45
C ASN A 185 10.12 -8.48 17.07
N GLU A 186 10.29 -7.27 16.56
CA GLU A 186 10.05 -6.93 15.17
C GLU A 186 10.72 -8.05 14.36
N LEU A 187 9.90 -8.97 13.86
CA LEU A 187 10.39 -10.11 13.11
C LEU A 187 11.17 -9.51 11.96
N ASP A 188 12.49 -9.57 12.03
CA ASP A 188 13.34 -9.19 10.92
C ASP A 188 13.14 -10.27 9.86
N VAL A 189 12.06 -10.09 9.09
CA VAL A 189 11.63 -10.98 8.02
C VAL A 189 12.81 -11.21 7.07
N ILE A 190 13.64 -10.19 6.85
CA ILE A 190 14.83 -10.27 6.01
C ILE A 190 15.88 -11.21 6.61
N ARG A 191 16.13 -11.12 7.93
CA ARG A 191 17.03 -12.06 8.65
C ARG A 191 16.47 -13.48 8.69
N TRP A 192 15.16 -13.62 8.93
CA TRP A 192 14.47 -14.91 8.97
C TRP A 192 14.55 -15.67 7.63
N TRP A 193 14.28 -14.99 6.52
CA TRP A 193 14.50 -15.56 5.18
C TRP A 193 15.98 -15.77 4.88
N GLY A 194 16.87 -14.94 5.44
CA GLY A 194 18.33 -14.99 5.22
C GLY A 194 18.96 -16.31 5.61
N ASP A 195 18.54 -16.85 6.75
CA ASP A 195 19.10 -18.09 7.30
C ASP A 195 18.52 -19.35 6.65
N THR A 196 17.26 -19.29 6.17
CA THR A 196 16.53 -20.45 5.65
C THR A 196 16.54 -20.52 4.11
N TYR A 197 16.54 -19.37 3.44
CA TYR A 197 16.45 -19.25 1.98
C TYR A 197 17.28 -18.04 1.48
N PRO A 198 18.61 -18.17 1.34
CA PRO A 198 19.51 -17.05 1.04
C PRO A 198 19.22 -16.33 -0.28
N THR A 199 18.51 -16.99 -1.19
CA THR A 199 18.05 -16.44 -2.47
C THR A 199 16.76 -15.64 -2.32
N LEU A 200 15.74 -16.24 -1.69
CA LEU A 200 14.49 -15.55 -1.38
C LEU A 200 14.79 -14.34 -0.51
N SER A 201 15.67 -14.42 0.49
CA SER A 201 16.10 -13.25 1.27
C SER A 201 16.67 -12.11 0.41
N ARG A 202 17.45 -12.42 -0.63
CA ARG A 202 17.99 -11.40 -1.55
C ARG A 202 16.89 -10.79 -2.42
N MET A 203 16.03 -11.61 -3.02
CA MET A 203 14.88 -11.10 -3.77
C MET A 203 13.93 -10.31 -2.86
N THR A 204 13.61 -10.82 -1.69
CA THR A 204 12.79 -10.18 -0.66
C THR A 204 13.40 -8.86 -0.21
N ARG A 205 14.73 -8.71 -0.14
CA ARG A 205 15.36 -7.38 0.10
C ARG A 205 15.07 -6.40 -1.02
N ASP A 206 15.19 -6.83 -2.27
CA ASP A 206 14.90 -5.98 -3.43
C ASP A 206 13.41 -5.61 -3.49
N TYR A 207 12.52 -6.57 -3.27
CA TYR A 207 11.07 -6.37 -3.32
C TYR A 207 10.50 -5.65 -2.10
N LEU A 208 10.96 -5.93 -0.88
CA LEU A 208 10.49 -5.23 0.33
C LEU A 208 11.06 -3.80 0.42
N ALA A 209 12.18 -3.52 -0.23
CA ALA A 209 12.67 -2.16 -0.39
C ALA A 209 11.77 -1.33 -1.34
N ILE A 210 10.99 -1.98 -2.22
CA ILE A 210 9.99 -1.30 -3.05
C ILE A 210 8.82 -0.93 -2.15
N GLN A 211 8.69 0.37 -1.90
CA GLN A 211 7.60 0.85 -1.06
C GLN A 211 6.24 0.61 -1.73
N GLY A 212 5.41 -0.25 -1.14
CA GLY A 212 4.08 -0.60 -1.66
C GLY A 212 3.04 0.52 -1.64
N SER A 213 3.41 1.77 -1.30
CA SER A 213 2.52 2.92 -1.28
C SER A 213 3.20 4.14 -1.90
N GLY A 214 2.46 4.97 -2.65
CA GLY A 214 2.95 6.26 -3.16
C GLY A 214 3.14 7.34 -2.09
N THR A 215 2.82 7.07 -0.81
CA THR A 215 2.87 8.09 0.26
C THR A 215 4.23 8.77 0.50
N PRO A 216 5.40 8.15 0.26
CA PRO A 216 6.70 8.84 0.36
C PRO A 216 6.95 9.73 -0.84
N SER A 217 6.59 9.30 -2.05
CA SER A 217 6.75 10.13 -3.24
C SER A 217 5.77 11.32 -3.18
N GLU A 218 4.53 11.11 -2.73
CA GLU A 218 3.57 12.19 -2.46
C GLU A 218 4.05 13.16 -1.37
N ARG A 219 4.61 12.65 -0.25
CA ARG A 219 5.23 13.50 0.77
C ARG A 219 6.44 14.25 0.23
N ALA A 220 7.28 13.60 -0.58
CA ALA A 220 8.41 14.25 -1.24
C ALA A 220 7.91 15.38 -2.14
N PHE A 221 6.93 15.14 -3.02
CA PHE A 221 6.34 16.15 -3.91
C PHE A 221 5.63 17.28 -3.16
N SER A 222 4.88 16.98 -2.09
CA SER A 222 4.25 17.99 -1.23
C SER A 222 5.31 18.86 -0.55
N SER A 223 6.37 18.26 0.00
CA SER A 223 7.49 18.99 0.59
C SER A 223 8.29 19.79 -0.44
N ALA A 224 8.33 19.30 -1.68
CA ALA A 224 9.01 19.95 -2.80
C ALA A 224 8.20 21.13 -3.32
N GLY A 225 6.87 21.11 -3.21
CA GLY A 225 5.99 22.25 -3.50
C GLY A 225 6.28 23.50 -2.65
N LEU A 226 6.79 23.33 -1.42
CA LEU A 226 7.30 24.43 -0.60
C LEU A 226 8.61 25.03 -1.17
N THR A 227 9.39 24.22 -1.89
CA THR A 227 10.67 24.62 -2.50
C THR A 227 10.46 25.21 -3.91
N ASP A 228 9.34 24.87 -4.56
CA ASP A 228 8.99 25.22 -5.95
C ASP A 228 8.04 26.45 -6.07
N HIS A 229 7.53 26.99 -4.95
CA HIS A 229 6.47 28.00 -4.99
C HIS A 229 6.83 29.27 -5.80
N LYS A 230 5.83 29.79 -6.53
CA LYS A 230 5.88 30.91 -7.52
C LYS A 230 6.58 32.22 -7.10
N SER A 231 7.04 32.41 -5.87
CA SER A 231 7.58 33.69 -5.38
C SER A 231 9.08 33.69 -5.04
N ARG A 232 9.86 32.63 -5.28
CA ARG A 232 11.35 32.70 -5.38
C ARG A 232 11.99 31.36 -5.76
N ASN A 233 12.50 31.32 -7.00
CA ASN A 233 13.61 30.50 -7.54
C ASN A 233 13.23 29.65 -8.78
N ARG A 234 13.63 30.11 -9.97
CA ARG A 234 13.79 29.25 -11.15
C ARG A 234 15.03 28.36 -10.95
N LEU A 235 14.95 27.37 -10.07
CA LEU A 235 16.02 26.37 -9.95
C LEU A 235 16.02 25.53 -11.24
N LYS A 236 17.21 25.32 -11.80
CA LYS A 236 17.36 24.33 -12.88
C LYS A 236 16.96 22.94 -12.33
N PRO A 237 16.35 22.06 -13.15
CA PRO A 237 15.93 20.73 -12.71
C PRO A 237 17.02 19.93 -11.99
N GLU A 238 18.27 20.06 -12.44
CA GLU A 238 19.44 19.43 -11.80
C GLU A 238 19.70 19.95 -10.38
N MET A 239 19.67 21.26 -10.17
CA MET A 239 19.89 21.88 -8.86
C MET A 239 18.74 21.55 -7.90
N PHE A 240 17.52 21.50 -8.42
CA PHE A 240 16.34 21.09 -7.67
C PHE A 240 16.46 19.62 -7.22
N ALA A 241 16.81 18.71 -8.13
CA ALA A 241 17.03 17.30 -7.82
C ALA A 241 18.10 17.14 -6.73
N ALA A 242 19.27 17.79 -6.89
CA ALA A 242 20.34 17.77 -5.90
C ALA A 242 19.89 18.29 -4.53
N THR A 243 19.08 19.35 -4.50
CA THR A 243 18.54 19.92 -3.25
C THR A 243 17.58 18.96 -2.56
N GLN A 244 16.69 18.29 -3.31
CA GLN A 244 15.77 17.30 -2.74
C GLN A 244 16.51 16.05 -2.24
N THR A 245 17.52 15.57 -2.97
CA THR A 245 18.39 14.47 -2.53
C THR A 245 19.12 14.82 -1.23
N LEU A 246 19.70 16.02 -1.16
CA LEU A 246 20.41 16.49 0.03
C LEU A 246 19.46 16.59 1.23
N LYS A 247 18.27 17.17 1.04
CA LYS A 247 17.22 17.28 2.06
C LYS A 247 16.80 15.91 2.59
N ALA A 248 16.59 14.93 1.70
CA ALA A 248 16.26 13.56 2.09
C ALA A 248 17.41 12.90 2.88
N ALA A 249 18.66 13.10 2.46
CA ALA A 249 19.82 12.54 3.14
C ALA A 249 20.01 13.09 4.56
N TYR A 250 19.74 14.38 4.80
CA TYR A 250 19.70 14.96 6.15
C TYR A 250 18.54 14.43 6.98
N HIS A 251 17.35 14.34 6.40
CA HIS A 251 16.15 13.88 7.09
C HIS A 251 16.26 12.41 7.53
N ASN A 252 16.87 11.56 6.70
CA ASN A 252 17.09 10.14 6.99
C ASN A 252 18.37 9.88 7.81
N GLY A 253 19.09 10.94 8.20
CA GLY A 253 20.30 10.83 9.04
C GLY A 253 21.54 10.27 8.32
N HIS A 254 21.49 10.06 7.01
CA HIS A 254 22.66 9.67 6.20
C HIS A 254 23.74 10.76 6.20
N ILE A 255 23.31 12.02 6.30
CA ILE A 255 24.17 13.18 6.47
C ILE A 255 23.76 13.87 7.76
N SER A 256 24.74 14.24 8.59
CA SER A 256 24.46 14.95 9.83
C SER A 256 25.19 16.28 9.90
N ALA A 257 24.41 17.36 10.05
CA ALA A 257 24.94 18.72 10.10
C ALA A 257 25.95 18.90 11.24
N HIS A 258 25.73 18.25 12.40
CA HIS A 258 26.68 18.30 13.52
C HIS A 258 28.02 17.63 13.17
N ARG A 259 27.99 16.52 12.43
CA ARG A 259 29.19 15.78 12.01
C ARG A 259 29.98 16.58 10.98
N GLN A 260 29.31 17.14 9.98
CA GLN A 260 29.95 17.99 8.98
C GLN A 260 30.51 19.29 9.57
N ALA A 261 29.81 19.92 10.52
CA ALA A 261 30.33 21.08 11.24
C ALA A 261 31.58 20.72 12.06
N SER A 262 31.57 19.56 12.73
CA SER A 262 32.72 19.09 13.50
C SER A 262 33.95 18.76 12.64
N GLU A 263 33.74 18.27 11.41
CA GLU A 263 34.80 18.01 10.44
C GLU A 263 35.32 19.32 9.82
N HIS A 264 34.45 20.30 9.58
CA HIS A 264 34.83 21.63 9.09
C HIS A 264 35.67 22.42 10.11
N CYS A 265 35.35 22.32 11.40
CA CYS A 265 36.15 22.92 12.48
C CYS A 265 37.54 22.28 12.66
N LYS A 266 37.79 21.11 12.06
CA LYS A 266 39.08 20.38 12.14
C LYS A 266 39.99 20.62 10.93
N GLY A 267 39.56 21.36 9.91
CA GLY A 267 40.39 21.75 8.77
C GLY A 267 41.30 22.96 9.08
N PRO A 268 42.43 23.14 8.37
CA PRO A 268 43.38 24.22 8.66
C PRO A 268 42.70 25.59 8.48
N SER A 269 42.76 26.40 9.55
CA SER A 269 42.29 27.78 9.60
C SER A 269 42.90 28.58 8.44
N LYS A 270 42.10 28.84 7.38
CA LYS A 270 42.39 29.95 6.50
C LYS A 270 41.98 31.22 7.25
N SER A 271 42.99 31.99 7.65
CA SER A 271 42.83 33.30 8.26
C SER A 271 41.94 34.19 7.39
N PHE A 272 40.67 34.33 7.76
CA PHE A 272 39.84 35.42 7.27
C PHE A 272 39.96 36.58 8.26
N GLY A 273 40.46 37.69 7.74
CA GLY A 273 40.71 38.93 8.47
C GLY A 273 39.48 39.41 9.22
N ARG A 274 39.74 39.97 10.40
CA ARG A 274 38.78 40.65 11.27
C ARG A 274 37.94 41.64 10.45
N ILE A 275 36.62 41.43 10.40
CA ILE A 275 35.66 42.50 10.15
C ILE A 275 34.80 42.63 11.41
N LEU A 276 34.80 43.86 11.91
CA LEU A 276 34.32 44.28 13.21
C LEU A 276 32.80 44.15 13.37
N PHE A 277 32.44 43.61 14.53
CA PHE A 277 31.32 43.99 15.40
C PHE A 277 30.39 45.14 14.93
N TRP A 278 29.09 44.88 14.88
CA TRP A 278 28.09 45.83 15.38
C TRP A 278 26.97 45.11 16.12
N ARG A 279 26.93 45.38 17.43
CA ARG A 279 25.98 44.88 18.41
C ARG A 279 24.83 45.88 18.53
N ARG A 280 23.62 45.38 18.41
CA ARG A 280 22.35 46.04 18.75
C ARG A 280 22.28 46.30 20.26
N ARG A 281 21.98 47.53 20.69
CA ARG A 281 21.24 47.84 21.93
C ARG A 281 20.55 49.19 21.77
N GLY A 282 19.28 49.24 22.17
CA GLY A 282 18.51 50.48 22.28
C GLY A 282 18.71 51.17 23.63
N GLN A 283 18.51 52.48 23.62
CA GLN A 283 17.50 53.21 24.38
C GLN A 283 16.88 54.22 23.42
#